data_AF-A0A2S6SS20-F1
#
_entry.id   AF-A0A2S6SS20-F1
#
_cell.length_a   1.000
_cell.length_b   1.000
_cell.length_c   1.000
_cell.angle_alpha   90.00
_cell.angle_beta   90.00
_cell.angle_gamma   90.00
#
_symmetry.space_group_name_H-M   'P 1'
#
loop_
_entity.id
_entity.type
_entity.pdbx_description
1 polymer ?
#
loop_
_entity_poly.entity_id
_entity_poly.type
_entity_poly.pdbx_seq_one_letter_code
_entity_poly.pdbx_strand_id
1 'polypeptide(L)' 'MIPKIPYVIYFIGVLILVLPAFLATNANKKVFFRNIATWGVIFIIIIFCYQAFNS' A
#
# COMPACT_ATOMS: atom_id res chain seq x y z
N MET A 1 -26.30 -3.20 13.70
CA MET A 1 -25.78 -2.90 12.34
C MET A 1 -24.33 -2.47 12.51
N ILE A 2 -23.37 -3.24 11.99
CA ILE A 2 -21.96 -2.86 12.09
C ILE A 2 -21.76 -1.65 11.17
N PRO A 3 -21.24 -0.51 11.65
CA PRO A 3 -20.93 0.60 10.77
C PRO A 3 -19.93 0.09 9.73
N LYS A 4 -20.33 0.12 8.45
CA LYS A 4 -19.40 -0.09 7.34
C LYS A 4 -18.47 1.11 7.32
N ILE A 5 -17.41 1.04 8.11
CA ILE A 5 -16.28 1.94 7.98
C ILE A 5 -15.79 1.77 6.53
N PRO A 6 -15.77 2.83 5.72
CA PRO A 6 -15.27 2.73 4.36
C PRO A 6 -13.86 2.13 4.38
N TYR A 7 -13.60 1.16 3.51
CA TYR A 7 -12.27 0.53 3.37
C TYR A 7 -11.16 1.58 3.20
N VAL A 8 -11.50 2.74 2.65
CA VAL A 8 -10.64 3.93 2.55
C VAL A 8 -10.11 4.39 3.90
N ILE A 9 -10.91 4.39 4.97
CA ILE A 9 -10.47 4.83 6.31
C ILE A 9 -9.45 3.85 6.90
N TYR A 10 -9.67 2.55 6.74
CA TYR A 10 -8.68 1.53 7.12
C TYR A 10 -7.37 1.70 6.34
N PHE A 11 -7.47 1.93 5.03
CA PHE A 11 -6.29 2.15 4.19
C PHE A 11 -5.51 3.40 4.59
N ILE A 12 -6.20 4.51 4.88
CA ILE A 12 -5.56 5.74 5.38
C ILE A 12 -4.88 5.49 6.73
N GLY A 13 -5.54 4.77 7.65
CA GLY A 13 -4.94 4.43 8.95
C GLY A 13 -3.67 3.61 8.81
N VAL A 14 -3.66 2.60 7.94
CA VAL A 14 -2.47 1.81 7.63
C VAL A 14 -1.38 2.69 7.00
N LEU A 15 -1.72 3.54 6.04
CA LEU A 15 -0.74 4.45 5.43
C LEU A 15 -0.10 5.36 6.48
N ILE A 16 -0.86 5.98 7.37
CA ILE A 16 -0.33 6.85 8.43
C ILE A 16 0.64 6.08 9.36
N LEU A 17 0.31 4.84 9.72
CA LEU A 17 1.16 4.01 10.60
C LEU A 17 2.49 3.63 9.93
N VAL A 18 2.48 3.37 8.63
CA VAL A 18 3.65 2.86 7.90
C VAL A 18 4.49 4.02 7.33
N LEU A 19 3.88 5.18 7.06
CA LEU A 19 4.51 6.36 6.45
C LEU A 19 5.77 6.88 7.18
N PRO A 20 5.81 7.05 8.52
CA PRO A 20 7.00 7.57 9.19
C PRO A 20 8.20 6.63 9.05
N ALA A 21 8.01 5.32 9.26
CA ALA A 21 9.06 4.32 9.08
C ALA A 21 9.50 4.22 7.61
N PHE A 22 8.55 4.34 6.68
CA PHE A 22 8.82 4.34 5.24
C PHE A 22 9.68 5.55 4.84
N LEU A 23 9.36 6.75 5.31
CA LEU A 23 10.15 7.96 5.02
C LEU A 23 11.53 7.91 5.68
N ALA A 24 11.63 7.40 6.92
CA ALA A 24 12.89 7.28 7.64
C ALA A 24 13.87 6.29 6.97
N THR A 25 13.37 5.14 6.49
CA THR A 25 14.19 4.13 5.80
C THR A 25 14.50 4.50 4.34
N ASN A 26 13.78 5.48 3.77
CA ASN A 26 13.90 5.93 2.39
C ASN A 26 14.27 7.41 2.27
N ALA A 27 15.13 7.91 3.16
CA ALA A 27 15.53 9.33 3.19
C ALA A 27 16.18 9.82 1.88
N ASN A 28 16.74 8.92 1.07
CA ASN A 28 17.25 9.26 -0.26
C ASN A 28 16.11 9.27 -1.29
N LYS A 29 15.82 10.43 -1.89
CA LYS A 29 14.76 10.61 -2.91
C LYS A 29 14.83 9.58 -4.04
N LYS A 30 16.02 9.21 -4.50
CA LYS A 30 16.21 8.20 -5.56
C LYS A 30 15.79 6.79 -5.09
N VAL A 31 16.05 6.46 -3.82
CA VAL A 31 15.66 5.19 -3.20
C VAL A 31 14.15 5.17 -2.89
N PHE A 32 13.59 6.30 -2.46
CA PHE A 32 12.16 6.48 -2.22
C PHE A 32 11.32 6.18 -3.48
N PHE A 33 11.64 6.82 -4.61
CA PHE A 33 10.93 6.56 -5.87
C PHE A 33 11.13 5.12 -6.37
N ARG A 34 12.33 4.55 -6.19
CA ARG A 34 12.59 3.15 -6.52
C ARG A 34 11.72 2.21 -5.70
N ASN A 35 11.61 2.44 -4.39
CA ASN A 35 10.81 1.60 -3.51
C ASN A 35 9.32 1.76 -3.76
N ILE A 36 8.81 2.98 -4.02
CA ILE A 36 7.41 3.17 -4.45
C ILE A 36 7.13 2.40 -5.75
N ALA A 37 8.03 2.46 -6.73
CA ALA A 37 7.86 1.72 -7.98
C ALA A 37 7.82 0.20 -7.75
N THR A 38 8.70 -0.33 -6.90
CA THR A 38 8.69 -1.75 -6.52
C THR A 38 7.39 -2.15 -5.81
N TRP A 39 6.93 -1.36 -4.84
CA TRP A 39 5.67 -1.61 -4.15
C TRP A 39 4.46 -1.54 -5.10
N GLY A 40 4.48 -0.62 -6.07
CA GLY A 40 3.45 -0.52 -7.10
C GLY A 40 3.34 -1.78 -7.95
N VAL A 41 4.48 -2.34 -8.40
CA VAL A 41 4.51 -3.60 -9.16
C VAL A 41 3.97 -4.76 -8.32
N ILE A 42 4.39 -4.88 -7.05
CA ILE A 42 3.88 -5.91 -6.13
C ILE A 42 2.36 -5.80 -5.96
N PHE A 43 1.84 -4.58 -5.80
CA PHE A 43 0.41 -4.35 -5.63
C PHE A 43 -0.40 -4.77 -6.86
N ILE A 44 0.11 -4.47 -8.07
CA ILE A 44 -0.51 -4.91 -9.33
C ILE A 44 -0.56 -6.44 -9.41
N ILE A 45 0.53 -7.13 -9.06
CA ILE A 45 0.57 -8.60 -9.05
C ILE A 45 -0.47 -9.17 -8.09
N ILE A 46 -0.56 -8.64 -6.87
CA ILE A 46 -1.55 -9.10 -5.87
C ILE A 46 -2.98 -8.92 -6.40
N ILE A 47 -3.29 -7.79 -7.02
CA ILE A 47 -4.61 -7.52 -7.60
C ILE A 47 -4.92 -8.49 -8.74
N PHE A 48 -3.97 -8.76 -9.63
CA PHE A 48 -4.14 -9.71 -10.72
C PHE A 48 -4.36 -11.13 -10.19
N CYS A 49 -3.56 -11.56 -9.22
CA CYS A 49 -3.74 -12.85 -8.57
C CYS A 49 -5.13 -12.95 -7.92
N TYR A 50 -5.53 -11.95 -7.12
CA TYR A 50 -6.84 -11.93 -6.48
C TYR A 50 -7.98 -12.05 -7.50
N GLN A 51 -7.92 -11.30 -8.60
CA GLN A 51 -8.92 -11.38 -9.67
C GLN A 51 -8.93 -12.74 -10.36
N ALA A 52 -7.77 -13.34 -10.60
CA ALA A 52 -7.65 -14.66 -11.23
C ALA A 52 -8.18 -15.79 -10.34
N PHE A 53 -8.04 -15.70 -9.01
CA PHE A 53 -8.59 -16.68 -8.06
C PHE A 53 -10.07 -16.49 -7.74
N ASN A 54 -10.61 -15.29 -7.93
CA ASN A 54 -12.01 -14.96 -7.65
C ASN A 54 -12.88 -14.93 -8.94
N SER A 55 -12.34 -15.40 -10.06
CA SER A 55 -13.06 -15.65 -11.32
C SER A 55 -13.31 -17.15 -11.49
#